data_AF-A0A8H6II07-F1
#
_entry.id   AF-A0A8H6II07-F1
#
_cell.length_a   1.000
_cell.length_b   1.000
_cell.length_c   1.000
_cell.angle_alpha   90.00
_cell.angle_beta   90.00
_cell.angle_gamma   90.00
#
_symmetry.space_group_name_H-M   'P 1'
#
loop_
_entity.id
_entity.type
_entity.pdbx_description
1 polymer ?
#
loop_
_entity_poly.entity_id
_entity_poly.type
_entity_poly.pdbx_seq_one_letter_code
_entity_poly.pdbx_strand_id
1 'polypeptide(L)'
;MDVIPALHGFLLSLDEPLRSNVQFLQLLRFIALSTRLKADILLPQPASHHPAIPPAVLPQAIQVFLSGACSLPAAVVDGLWDCLRTNIWDPNTQLSLDSGVQIATHVQFGHSVGLTCFINYHHDYSVHSGKRSYYRIAREVLQIGEHQFAEVRLIASWINLMMIAWVSATNCARFYNTAIAARNGTNVVAESQWQFSGDLTSKHVYAGFTLLALLQDCDARQDILMVPHTGEWEERFDAAVSEVNNRRRLAYPEVYHMCDLCVRWFPGYGIGGKKTSVVVIDGVTLGHPCCTYYNCKTALPKTSHRWCSEHFLTEGGKCVLDDCEEPKVAGMRTCSDPTHAEMEVLYRLRGQARFLLQKQLRETRAADHSASSPPTDVAVEGTPDDLEAASEPKAGFGRRRTHNEQILVAPCGIIIARETFFGAEGVGAVIELIKRVYRESGTMPDHIFFDNNCSLAKSVQGDAAFDDVGLTVDVFHFGCKHSKTDTFCQENCNPAAYEELLGEGNKAWYFNSSIAEQTNGWLGKFQAICREMTALRFNFFLDEMILRRNQETLAKLEAKGANPMNIYRHVR
;
A
#
# COMPACT_ATOMS: atom_id res chain seq x y z
N MET A 1 -47.37 -17.60 -29.58
CA MET A 1 -48.70 -17.05 -29.22
C MET A 1 -48.51 -15.56 -29.11
N ASP A 2 -49.37 -14.77 -29.74
CA ASP A 2 -49.27 -13.31 -29.64
C ASP A 2 -49.54 -12.90 -28.18
N VAL A 3 -48.55 -12.28 -27.54
CA VAL A 3 -48.54 -11.98 -26.09
C VAL A 3 -49.57 -10.95 -25.73
N ILE A 4 -49.75 -10.00 -26.64
CA ILE A 4 -50.55 -8.80 -26.41
C ILE A 4 -52.04 -9.19 -26.28
N PRO A 5 -52.63 -10.01 -27.17
CA PRO A 5 -54.01 -10.48 -26.99
C PRO A 5 -54.22 -11.29 -25.70
N ALA A 6 -53.30 -12.17 -25.33
CA ALA A 6 -53.43 -13.01 -24.14
C ALA A 6 -53.36 -12.18 -22.84
N LEU A 7 -52.37 -11.29 -22.75
CA LEU A 7 -52.21 -10.38 -21.62
C LEU A 7 -53.38 -9.41 -21.51
N HIS A 8 -53.83 -8.84 -22.64
CA HIS A 8 -54.98 -7.93 -22.67
C HIS A 8 -56.27 -8.64 -22.22
N GLY A 9 -56.52 -9.85 -22.71
CA GLY A 9 -57.66 -10.68 -22.29
C GLY A 9 -57.65 -10.98 -20.80
N PHE A 10 -56.48 -11.35 -20.25
CA PHE A 10 -56.33 -11.59 -18.80
C PHE A 10 -56.57 -10.32 -17.97
N LEU A 11 -56.01 -9.17 -18.38
CA LEU A 11 -56.23 -7.91 -17.65
C LEU A 11 -57.72 -7.51 -17.67
N LEU A 12 -58.43 -7.77 -18.75
CA LEU A 12 -59.88 -7.54 -18.85
C LEU A 12 -60.72 -8.55 -18.05
N SER A 13 -60.17 -9.70 -17.66
CA SER A 13 -60.86 -10.67 -16.79
C SER A 13 -60.72 -10.36 -15.30
N LEU A 14 -59.81 -9.47 -14.91
CA LEU A 14 -59.63 -9.06 -13.50
C LEU A 14 -60.74 -8.10 -13.04
N ASP A 15 -61.17 -8.24 -11.79
CA ASP A 15 -62.05 -7.26 -11.14
C ASP A 15 -61.45 -5.85 -11.16
N GLU A 16 -62.29 -4.82 -11.20
CA GLU A 16 -61.88 -3.41 -11.34
C GLU A 16 -60.81 -2.96 -10.33
N PRO A 17 -60.88 -3.34 -9.03
CA PRO A 17 -59.83 -3.00 -8.06
C PRO A 17 -58.49 -3.68 -8.33
N LEU A 18 -58.46 -4.88 -8.89
CA LEU A 18 -57.20 -5.56 -9.22
C LEU A 18 -56.62 -5.03 -10.52
N ARG A 19 -57.47 -4.76 -11.51
CA ARG A 19 -57.09 -4.22 -12.81
C ARG A 19 -56.46 -2.84 -12.71
N SER A 20 -57.01 -1.95 -11.87
CA SER A 20 -56.50 -0.59 -11.65
C SER A 20 -55.13 -0.55 -10.96
N ASN A 21 -54.75 -1.63 -10.27
CA ASN A 21 -53.45 -1.78 -9.61
C ASN A 21 -52.33 -2.36 -10.50
N VAL A 22 -52.61 -2.64 -11.78
CA VAL A 22 -51.60 -3.15 -12.73
C VAL A 22 -51.25 -2.07 -13.75
N GLN A 23 -50.02 -1.55 -13.65
CA GLN A 23 -49.46 -0.53 -14.52
C GLN A 23 -48.40 -1.10 -15.46
N PHE A 24 -48.18 -0.45 -16.60
CA PHE A 24 -47.20 -0.86 -17.60
C PHE A 24 -45.78 -1.00 -17.04
N LEU A 25 -45.35 -0.08 -16.16
CA LEU A 25 -44.02 -0.14 -15.54
C LEU A 25 -43.85 -1.38 -14.65
N GLN A 26 -44.92 -1.82 -13.98
CA GLN A 26 -44.90 -3.02 -13.15
C GLN A 26 -44.80 -4.28 -14.02
N LEU A 27 -45.45 -4.30 -15.18
CA LEU A 27 -45.34 -5.38 -16.16
C LEU A 27 -43.91 -5.47 -16.74
N LEU A 28 -43.29 -4.33 -17.08
CA LEU A 28 -41.89 -4.30 -17.53
C LEU A 28 -40.93 -4.81 -16.44
N ARG A 29 -41.13 -4.39 -15.19
CA ARG A 29 -40.33 -4.88 -14.05
C ARG A 29 -40.54 -6.38 -13.82
N PHE A 30 -41.77 -6.87 -13.93
CA PHE A 30 -42.10 -8.29 -13.81
C PHE A 30 -41.34 -9.13 -14.83
N ILE A 31 -41.34 -8.72 -16.11
CA ILE A 31 -40.60 -9.40 -17.17
C ILE A 31 -39.09 -9.34 -16.89
N ALA A 32 -38.55 -8.15 -16.57
CA ALA A 32 -37.12 -7.95 -16.37
C ALA A 32 -36.55 -8.72 -15.15
N LEU A 33 -37.32 -8.87 -14.07
CA LEU A 33 -36.92 -9.67 -12.92
C LEU A 33 -37.07 -11.17 -13.21
N SER A 34 -38.19 -11.58 -13.81
CA SER A 34 -38.45 -13.00 -14.11
C SER A 34 -37.46 -13.61 -15.10
N THR A 35 -36.97 -12.83 -16.08
CA THR A 35 -35.94 -13.31 -17.02
C THR A 35 -34.60 -13.63 -16.34
N ARG A 36 -34.33 -13.03 -15.18
CA ARG A 36 -33.11 -13.28 -14.39
C ARG A 36 -33.26 -14.44 -13.40
N LEU A 37 -34.48 -14.77 -13.01
CA LEU A 37 -34.79 -15.83 -12.05
C LEU A 37 -35.01 -17.21 -12.69
N LYS A 38 -34.67 -17.40 -13.98
CA LYS A 38 -34.92 -18.68 -14.68
C LYS A 38 -34.29 -19.88 -13.95
N ALA A 39 -33.08 -19.72 -13.41
CA ALA A 39 -32.41 -20.78 -12.65
C ALA A 39 -33.14 -21.08 -11.34
N ASP A 40 -33.54 -20.05 -10.59
CA ASP A 40 -34.29 -20.20 -9.33
C ASP A 40 -35.69 -20.79 -9.55
N ILE A 41 -36.34 -20.46 -10.67
CA ILE A 41 -37.63 -21.02 -11.08
C ILE A 41 -37.51 -22.52 -11.41
N LEU A 42 -36.38 -22.94 -11.97
CA LEU A 42 -36.09 -24.34 -12.30
C LEU A 42 -35.65 -25.17 -11.09
N LEU A 43 -35.04 -24.54 -10.08
CA LEU A 43 -34.49 -25.22 -8.90
C LEU A 43 -35.46 -26.20 -8.20
N PRO A 44 -36.75 -25.84 -7.95
CA PRO A 44 -37.69 -26.76 -7.31
C PRO A 44 -38.41 -27.72 -8.28
N GLN A 45 -38.09 -27.69 -9.59
CA GLN A 45 -38.73 -28.56 -10.57
C GLN A 45 -38.17 -29.98 -10.49
N PRO A 46 -38.92 -31.01 -10.93
CA PRO A 46 -38.41 -32.36 -11.03
C PRO A 46 -37.12 -32.41 -11.87
N ALA A 47 -36.19 -33.29 -11.51
CA ALA A 47 -34.92 -33.44 -12.26
C ALA A 47 -35.11 -33.85 -13.73
N SER A 48 -36.30 -34.36 -14.10
CA SER A 48 -36.70 -34.68 -15.47
C SER A 48 -37.22 -33.48 -16.26
N HIS A 49 -37.42 -32.32 -15.64
CA HIS A 49 -37.93 -31.12 -16.30
C HIS A 49 -36.89 -30.54 -17.27
N HIS A 50 -37.30 -30.29 -18.52
CA HIS A 50 -36.39 -29.81 -19.55
C HIS A 50 -36.11 -28.30 -19.37
N PRO A 51 -34.83 -27.86 -19.23
CA PRO A 51 -34.51 -26.45 -18.93
C PRO A 51 -35.00 -25.43 -19.95
N ALA A 52 -35.16 -25.82 -21.22
CA ALA A 52 -35.66 -24.93 -22.28
C ALA A 52 -37.19 -24.70 -22.25
N ILE A 53 -37.94 -25.35 -21.36
CA ILE A 53 -39.39 -25.23 -21.27
C ILE A 53 -39.75 -24.46 -19.99
N PRO A 54 -40.48 -23.33 -20.06
CA PRO A 54 -40.90 -22.61 -18.86
C PRO A 54 -41.87 -23.47 -18.04
N PRO A 55 -41.67 -23.58 -16.71
CA PRO A 55 -42.60 -24.31 -15.85
C PRO A 55 -44.03 -23.77 -15.92
N ALA A 56 -45.02 -24.66 -15.82
CA ALA A 56 -46.42 -24.28 -15.83
C ALA A 56 -46.77 -23.44 -14.58
N VAL A 57 -46.27 -23.87 -13.42
CA VAL A 57 -46.51 -23.24 -12.12
C VAL A 57 -45.24 -22.56 -11.64
N LEU A 58 -45.38 -21.30 -11.22
CA LEU A 58 -44.29 -20.54 -10.64
C LEU A 58 -44.08 -20.94 -9.16
N PRO A 59 -42.84 -21.14 -8.68
CA PRO A 59 -42.62 -21.48 -7.28
C PRO A 59 -43.09 -20.38 -6.32
N GLN A 60 -43.64 -20.77 -5.15
CA GLN A 60 -44.21 -19.83 -4.18
C GLN A 60 -43.23 -18.73 -3.73
N ALA A 61 -41.95 -19.08 -3.53
CA ALA A 61 -40.90 -18.11 -3.19
C ALA A 61 -40.75 -17.01 -4.27
N ILE A 62 -40.82 -17.41 -5.55
CA ILE A 62 -40.73 -16.49 -6.70
C ILE A 62 -42.01 -15.65 -6.81
N GLN A 63 -43.19 -16.23 -6.55
CA GLN A 63 -44.44 -15.48 -6.55
C GLN A 63 -44.44 -14.36 -5.50
N VAL A 64 -44.05 -14.68 -4.25
CA VAL A 64 -43.95 -13.71 -3.15
C VAL A 64 -42.96 -12.60 -3.49
N PHE A 65 -41.79 -12.98 -4.04
CA PHE A 65 -40.80 -12.01 -4.48
C PHE A 65 -41.34 -11.07 -5.56
N LEU A 66 -41.89 -11.60 -6.65
CA LEU A 66 -42.36 -10.79 -7.78
C LEU A 66 -43.55 -9.90 -7.40
N SER A 67 -44.44 -10.37 -6.51
CA SER A 67 -45.53 -9.56 -5.95
C SER A 67 -44.97 -8.33 -5.23
N GLY A 68 -44.04 -8.52 -4.29
CA GLY A 68 -43.43 -7.40 -3.54
C GLY A 68 -42.58 -6.49 -4.43
N ALA A 69 -41.67 -7.07 -5.20
CA ALA A 69 -40.70 -6.37 -6.04
C ALA A 69 -41.34 -5.53 -7.15
N CYS A 70 -42.48 -5.97 -7.69
CA CYS A 70 -43.23 -5.24 -8.71
C CYS A 70 -44.39 -4.42 -8.13
N SER A 71 -44.61 -4.50 -6.81
CA SER A 71 -45.78 -3.93 -6.13
C SER A 71 -47.11 -4.39 -6.75
N LEU A 72 -47.17 -5.67 -7.13
CA LEU A 72 -48.34 -6.30 -7.75
C LEU A 72 -49.15 -7.07 -6.71
N PRO A 73 -50.49 -7.08 -6.77
CA PRO A 73 -51.31 -7.95 -5.93
C PRO A 73 -50.96 -9.43 -6.15
N ALA A 74 -50.83 -10.21 -5.09
CA ALA A 74 -50.44 -11.63 -5.18
C ALA A 74 -51.36 -12.44 -6.10
N ALA A 75 -52.67 -12.13 -6.12
CA ALA A 75 -53.66 -12.79 -6.98
C ALA A 75 -53.43 -12.59 -8.49
N VAL A 76 -52.61 -11.61 -8.89
CA VAL A 76 -52.36 -11.28 -10.30
C VAL A 76 -51.12 -12.01 -10.84
N VAL A 77 -50.19 -12.41 -9.97
CA VAL A 77 -48.87 -12.92 -10.35
C VAL A 77 -48.93 -14.18 -11.22
N ASP A 78 -49.75 -15.17 -10.84
CA ASP A 78 -49.84 -16.42 -11.60
C ASP A 78 -50.47 -16.22 -12.98
N GLY A 79 -51.50 -15.38 -13.09
CA GLY A 79 -52.09 -15.06 -14.39
C GLY A 79 -51.15 -14.29 -15.31
N LEU A 80 -50.31 -13.41 -14.75
CA LEU A 80 -49.21 -12.78 -15.52
C LEU A 80 -48.17 -13.80 -15.96
N TRP A 81 -47.80 -14.75 -15.09
CA TRP A 81 -46.88 -15.83 -15.46
C TRP A 81 -47.46 -16.68 -16.60
N ASP A 82 -48.72 -17.10 -16.53
CA ASP A 82 -49.37 -17.88 -17.59
C ASP A 82 -49.34 -17.16 -18.95
N CYS A 83 -49.56 -15.84 -18.94
CA CYS A 83 -49.54 -15.03 -20.16
C CYS A 83 -48.11 -14.80 -20.70
N LEU A 84 -47.14 -14.59 -19.81
CA LEU A 84 -45.81 -14.06 -20.16
C LEU A 84 -44.70 -15.11 -20.17
N ARG A 85 -44.88 -16.29 -19.57
CA ARG A 85 -43.80 -17.27 -19.32
C ARG A 85 -43.04 -17.66 -20.58
N THR A 86 -43.73 -17.82 -21.71
CA THR A 86 -43.10 -18.18 -22.99
C THR A 86 -42.16 -17.10 -23.51
N ASN A 87 -42.51 -15.83 -23.29
CA ASN A 87 -41.70 -14.68 -23.70
C ASN A 87 -40.58 -14.40 -22.72
N ILE A 88 -40.85 -14.54 -21.43
CA ILE A 88 -39.82 -14.50 -20.40
C ILE A 88 -38.77 -15.58 -20.68
N TRP A 89 -39.18 -16.78 -21.11
CA TRP A 89 -38.25 -17.88 -21.40
C TRP A 89 -37.40 -17.68 -22.67
N ASP A 90 -37.85 -16.86 -23.62
CA ASP A 90 -37.10 -16.56 -24.85
C ASP A 90 -35.73 -15.93 -24.52
N PRO A 91 -34.61 -16.47 -25.04
CA PRO A 91 -33.28 -15.90 -24.87
C PRO A 91 -33.12 -14.46 -25.41
N ASN A 92 -33.96 -14.05 -26.37
CA ASN A 92 -33.91 -12.73 -26.99
C ASN A 92 -34.62 -11.65 -26.14
N THR A 93 -35.39 -12.05 -25.13
CA THR A 93 -36.05 -11.11 -24.21
C THR A 93 -35.03 -10.55 -23.22
N GLN A 94 -34.44 -9.41 -23.55
CA GLN A 94 -33.48 -8.71 -22.69
C GLN A 94 -34.04 -7.35 -22.26
N LEU A 95 -34.33 -7.24 -20.97
CA LEU A 95 -34.64 -5.97 -20.31
C LEU A 95 -33.56 -5.71 -19.26
N SER A 96 -32.91 -4.55 -19.36
CA SER A 96 -31.95 -4.11 -18.35
C SER A 96 -32.67 -3.34 -17.24
N LEU A 97 -32.32 -3.65 -16.00
CA LEU A 97 -32.68 -2.86 -14.83
C LEU A 97 -31.39 -2.27 -14.26
N ASP A 98 -31.46 -1.06 -13.70
CA ASP A 98 -30.34 -0.48 -12.97
C ASP A 98 -29.86 -1.42 -11.84
N SER A 99 -28.55 -1.62 -11.74
CA SER A 99 -27.96 -2.54 -10.76
C SER A 99 -28.27 -2.13 -9.31
N GLY A 100 -28.30 -0.82 -9.00
CA GLY A 100 -28.65 -0.32 -7.67
C GLY A 100 -30.09 -0.62 -7.29
N VAL A 101 -31.03 -0.40 -8.22
CA VAL A 101 -32.46 -0.72 -8.04
C VAL A 101 -32.68 -2.22 -7.86
N GLN A 102 -31.99 -3.06 -8.63
CA GLN A 102 -32.08 -4.51 -8.48
C GLN A 102 -31.62 -4.99 -7.09
N ILE A 103 -30.53 -4.42 -6.59
CA ILE A 103 -29.97 -4.74 -5.28
C ILE A 103 -30.99 -4.40 -4.19
N ALA A 104 -31.49 -3.16 -4.18
CA ALA A 104 -32.48 -2.72 -3.18
C ALA A 104 -33.70 -3.64 -3.18
N THR A 105 -34.15 -4.04 -4.37
CA THR A 105 -35.31 -4.94 -4.55
C THR A 105 -35.05 -6.34 -3.98
N HIS A 106 -33.90 -6.96 -4.24
CA HIS A 106 -33.58 -8.30 -3.71
C HIS A 106 -33.32 -8.28 -2.19
N VAL A 107 -32.68 -7.23 -1.68
CA VAL A 107 -32.51 -7.05 -0.23
C VAL A 107 -33.86 -6.91 0.47
N GLN A 108 -34.76 -6.10 -0.10
CA GLN A 108 -36.05 -5.81 0.51
C GLN A 108 -37.04 -6.97 0.42
N PHE A 109 -37.09 -7.70 -0.71
CA PHE A 109 -38.13 -8.69 -0.98
C PHE A 109 -37.61 -10.11 -1.22
N GLY A 110 -36.34 -10.29 -1.59
CA GLY A 110 -35.75 -11.57 -2.00
C GLY A 110 -35.13 -12.37 -0.85
N HIS A 111 -34.43 -11.69 0.07
CA HIS A 111 -33.69 -12.36 1.15
C HIS A 111 -34.58 -13.22 2.05
N SER A 112 -35.78 -12.74 2.40
CA SER A 112 -36.72 -13.48 3.24
C SER A 112 -37.26 -14.76 2.60
N VAL A 113 -37.14 -14.89 1.28
CA VAL A 113 -37.60 -16.06 0.51
C VAL A 113 -36.45 -16.82 -0.15
N GLY A 114 -35.20 -16.54 0.26
CA GLY A 114 -34.02 -17.27 -0.21
C GLY A 114 -33.53 -16.89 -1.61
N LEU A 115 -33.95 -15.74 -2.16
CA LEU A 115 -33.51 -15.24 -3.46
C LEU A 115 -32.43 -14.17 -3.30
N THR A 116 -31.32 -14.33 -4.02
CA THR A 116 -30.22 -13.37 -4.08
C THR A 116 -29.99 -12.95 -5.53
N CYS A 117 -29.38 -11.78 -5.73
CA CYS A 117 -28.93 -11.38 -7.07
C CYS A 117 -27.61 -12.07 -7.43
N PHE A 118 -27.06 -11.86 -8.65
CA PHE A 118 -25.71 -12.28 -9.08
C PHE A 118 -24.56 -11.63 -8.29
N ILE A 119 -24.82 -11.25 -7.05
CA ILE A 119 -23.93 -10.57 -6.14
C ILE A 119 -23.87 -11.40 -4.86
N ASN A 120 -22.72 -12.02 -4.59
CA ASN A 120 -22.50 -12.71 -3.33
C ASN A 120 -22.04 -11.68 -2.30
N TYR A 121 -22.84 -11.46 -1.26
CA TYR A 121 -22.52 -10.51 -0.20
C TYR A 121 -21.67 -11.21 0.86
N HIS A 122 -20.56 -10.55 1.20
CA HIS A 122 -19.72 -10.88 2.35
C HIS A 122 -19.77 -9.73 3.35
N HIS A 123 -19.09 -9.91 4.49
CA HIS A 123 -19.06 -8.96 5.59
C HIS A 123 -18.59 -7.55 5.15
N ASP A 124 -17.48 -7.45 4.41
CA ASP A 124 -16.88 -6.14 4.06
C ASP A 124 -16.97 -5.77 2.57
N TYR A 125 -17.40 -6.71 1.74
CA TYR A 125 -17.42 -6.58 0.29
C TYR A 125 -18.53 -7.42 -0.33
N SER A 126 -18.91 -7.05 -1.55
CA SER A 126 -19.77 -7.86 -2.41
C SER A 126 -18.98 -8.38 -3.60
N VAL A 127 -19.41 -9.52 -4.16
CA VAL A 127 -18.75 -10.15 -5.30
C VAL A 127 -19.67 -10.15 -6.49
N HIS A 128 -19.25 -9.49 -7.56
CA HIS A 128 -19.99 -9.48 -8.82
C HIS A 128 -19.02 -9.59 -9.99
N SER A 129 -19.32 -10.45 -10.97
CA SER A 129 -18.51 -10.61 -12.18
C SER A 129 -17.00 -10.81 -11.90
N GLY A 130 -16.68 -11.67 -10.92
CA GLY A 130 -15.31 -11.99 -10.54
C GLY A 130 -14.54 -10.87 -9.81
N LYS A 131 -15.21 -9.80 -9.39
CA LYS A 131 -14.61 -8.68 -8.64
C LYS A 131 -15.24 -8.53 -7.27
N ARG A 132 -14.41 -8.22 -6.27
CA ARG A 132 -14.84 -7.76 -4.94
C ARG A 132 -14.95 -6.24 -4.95
N SER A 133 -16.09 -5.73 -4.52
CA SER A 133 -16.31 -4.31 -4.27
C SER A 133 -16.50 -4.11 -2.78
N TYR A 134 -15.56 -3.44 -2.13
CA TYR A 134 -15.64 -3.19 -0.69
C TYR A 134 -16.65 -2.07 -0.40
N TYR A 135 -17.42 -2.19 0.68
CA TYR A 135 -18.44 -1.19 1.03
C TYR A 135 -17.84 0.20 1.37
N ARG A 136 -18.65 1.24 1.60
CA ARG A 136 -18.15 2.56 2.06
C ARG A 136 -18.62 2.95 3.45
N ILE A 137 -19.37 2.07 4.12
CA ILE A 137 -19.90 2.30 5.46
C ILE A 137 -18.78 2.22 6.51
N ALA A 138 -18.97 2.88 7.65
CA ALA A 138 -18.06 2.77 8.79
C ALA A 138 -17.96 1.31 9.23
N ARG A 139 -16.74 0.80 9.36
CA ARG A 139 -16.48 -0.61 9.68
C ARG A 139 -15.85 -0.72 11.04
N GLU A 140 -16.45 -1.57 11.88
CA GLU A 140 -15.86 -1.93 13.16
C GLU A 140 -14.92 -3.13 13.04
N VAL A 141 -15.12 -3.97 12.03
CA VAL A 141 -14.43 -5.25 11.83
C VAL A 141 -14.10 -5.41 10.35
N LEU A 142 -12.91 -5.94 10.05
CA LEU A 142 -12.45 -6.31 8.71
C LEU A 142 -12.10 -7.80 8.63
N GLN A 143 -12.40 -8.42 7.50
CA GLN A 143 -11.98 -9.75 7.11
C GLN A 143 -10.52 -9.71 6.63
N ILE A 144 -9.61 -10.23 7.44
CA ILE A 144 -8.14 -10.18 7.22
C ILE A 144 -7.54 -11.53 6.81
N GLY A 145 -8.38 -12.56 6.68
CA GLY A 145 -8.08 -13.88 6.15
C GLY A 145 -9.35 -14.54 5.63
N GLU A 146 -9.28 -15.80 5.21
CA GLU A 146 -10.46 -16.52 4.72
C GLU A 146 -11.54 -16.66 5.81
N HIS A 147 -11.10 -16.94 7.05
CA HIS A 147 -11.98 -17.18 8.20
C HIS A 147 -11.64 -16.28 9.40
N GLN A 148 -10.74 -15.31 9.22
CA GLN A 148 -10.25 -14.43 10.28
C GLN A 148 -10.77 -13.01 10.10
N PHE A 149 -11.33 -12.47 11.18
CA PHE A 149 -11.85 -11.12 11.26
C PHE A 149 -11.16 -10.39 12.40
N ALA A 150 -10.84 -9.12 12.20
CA ALA A 150 -10.22 -8.28 13.22
C ALA A 150 -10.92 -6.93 13.30
N GLU A 151 -11.08 -6.45 14.53
CA GLU A 151 -11.60 -5.11 14.76
C GLU A 151 -10.67 -4.05 14.16
N VAL A 152 -11.21 -2.99 13.58
CA VAL A 152 -10.43 -1.88 13.01
C VAL A 152 -9.52 -1.25 14.07
N ARG A 153 -9.97 -1.15 15.33
CA ARG A 153 -9.15 -0.68 16.46
C ARG A 153 -7.96 -1.59 16.75
N LEU A 154 -8.13 -2.90 16.60
CA LEU A 154 -7.06 -3.86 16.79
C LEU A 154 -6.02 -3.72 15.66
N ILE A 155 -6.48 -3.64 14.42
CA ILE A 155 -5.62 -3.39 13.25
C ILE A 155 -4.85 -2.08 13.45
N ALA A 156 -5.55 -0.99 13.77
CA ALA A 156 -4.95 0.32 14.03
C ALA A 156 -3.88 0.25 15.15
N SER A 157 -4.09 -0.56 16.19
CA SER A 157 -3.09 -0.75 17.23
C SER A 157 -1.81 -1.41 16.71
N TRP A 158 -1.89 -2.38 15.79
CA TRP A 158 -0.71 -2.94 15.12
C TRP A 158 0.02 -1.90 14.29
N ILE A 159 -0.70 -1.05 13.55
CA ILE A 159 -0.08 0.01 12.75
C ILE A 159 0.64 1.02 13.66
N ASN A 160 0.04 1.38 14.79
CA ASN A 160 0.66 2.26 15.78
C ASN A 160 1.90 1.62 16.42
N LEU A 161 1.86 0.33 16.74
CA LEU A 161 3.02 -0.41 17.23
C LEU A 161 4.15 -0.45 16.18
N MET A 162 3.83 -0.61 14.91
CA MET A 162 4.80 -0.51 13.81
C MET A 162 5.39 0.90 13.72
N MET A 163 4.56 1.94 13.80
CA MET A 163 4.98 3.34 13.60
C MET A 163 5.78 3.91 14.77
N ILE A 164 5.38 3.62 16.01
CA ILE A 164 5.92 4.22 17.24
C ILE A 164 7.07 3.39 17.80
N ALA A 165 6.95 2.07 17.74
CA ALA A 165 7.85 1.14 18.42
C ALA A 165 8.54 0.16 17.45
N TRP A 166 8.38 0.34 16.13
CA TRP A 166 9.01 -0.49 15.09
C TRP A 166 8.78 -1.99 15.30
N VAL A 167 7.60 -2.34 15.81
CA VAL A 167 7.23 -3.73 16.06
C VAL A 167 6.89 -4.40 14.74
N SER A 168 7.59 -5.48 14.39
CA SER A 168 7.31 -6.24 13.17
C SER A 168 5.90 -6.86 13.18
N ALA A 169 5.36 -7.17 12.00
CA ALA A 169 4.06 -7.86 11.89
C ALA A 169 4.05 -9.20 12.65
N THR A 170 5.18 -9.92 12.66
CA THR A 170 5.34 -11.14 13.45
C THR A 170 5.23 -10.87 14.95
N ASN A 171 5.85 -9.79 15.44
CA ASN A 171 5.77 -9.42 16.85
C ASN A 171 4.40 -8.85 17.22
N CYS A 172 3.72 -8.14 16.32
CA CYS A 172 2.32 -7.75 16.51
C CYS A 172 1.41 -8.98 16.68
N ALA A 173 1.61 -10.00 15.84
CA ALA A 173 0.87 -11.26 15.92
C ALA A 173 1.13 -12.01 17.23
N ARG A 174 2.40 -12.12 17.63
CA ARG A 174 2.80 -12.71 18.91
C ARG A 174 2.22 -11.96 20.10
N PHE A 175 2.29 -10.63 20.08
CA PHE A 175 1.72 -9.79 21.12
C PHE A 175 0.22 -10.08 21.30
N TYR A 176 -0.55 -10.12 20.20
CA TYR A 176 -1.96 -10.49 20.26
C TYR A 176 -2.18 -11.90 20.83
N ASN A 177 -1.49 -12.91 20.28
CA ASN A 177 -1.67 -14.30 20.70
C ASN A 177 -1.32 -14.52 22.18
N THR A 178 -0.32 -13.81 22.71
CA THR A 178 0.13 -13.96 24.09
C THR A 178 -0.66 -13.10 25.08
N ALA A 179 -1.01 -11.87 24.71
CA ALA A 179 -1.54 -10.89 25.66
C ALA A 179 -3.05 -10.62 25.53
N ILE A 180 -3.65 -10.89 24.36
CA ILE A 180 -5.03 -10.47 24.04
C ILE A 180 -5.93 -11.66 23.72
N ALA A 181 -5.43 -12.68 23.03
CA ALA A 181 -6.25 -13.76 22.48
C ALA A 181 -7.03 -14.56 23.54
N ALA A 182 -6.50 -14.68 24.76
CA ALA A 182 -7.20 -15.33 25.86
C ALA A 182 -8.12 -14.36 26.60
N ARG A 183 -9.40 -14.69 26.71
CA ARG A 183 -10.37 -13.96 27.54
C ARG A 183 -10.54 -14.72 28.86
N ASN A 184 -10.21 -14.07 29.99
CA ASN A 184 -10.23 -14.69 31.32
C ASN A 184 -9.38 -15.98 31.42
N GLY A 185 -8.26 -16.06 30.68
CA GLY A 185 -7.40 -17.25 30.64
C GLY A 185 -7.86 -18.34 29.66
N THR A 186 -9.03 -18.18 29.04
CA THR A 186 -9.60 -19.12 28.08
C THR A 186 -9.41 -18.63 26.64
N ASN A 187 -8.86 -19.50 25.79
CA ASN A 187 -8.89 -19.32 24.34
C ASN A 187 -10.15 -20.00 23.80
N VAL A 188 -11.20 -19.19 23.57
CA VAL A 188 -12.53 -19.66 23.13
C VAL A 188 -12.45 -20.45 21.82
N VAL A 189 -11.56 -20.07 20.90
CA VAL A 189 -11.41 -20.77 19.61
C VAL A 189 -10.82 -22.16 19.83
N ALA A 190 -9.79 -22.27 20.67
CA ALA A 190 -9.18 -23.55 21.01
C ALA A 190 -10.17 -24.48 21.75
N GLU A 191 -10.97 -23.94 22.67
CA GLU A 191 -11.98 -24.71 23.41
C GLU A 191 -13.17 -25.14 22.54
N SER A 192 -13.54 -24.34 21.54
CA SER A 192 -14.67 -24.61 20.66
C SER A 192 -14.47 -25.78 19.68
N GLN A 193 -13.28 -26.39 19.64
CA GLN A 193 -12.88 -27.41 18.65
C GLN A 193 -13.14 -26.95 17.20
N TRP A 194 -13.07 -25.64 16.97
CA TRP A 194 -13.30 -25.07 15.66
C TRP A 194 -12.22 -25.54 14.68
N GLN A 195 -12.62 -25.82 13.44
CA GLN A 195 -11.71 -26.37 12.43
C GLN A 195 -10.63 -25.37 11.96
N PHE A 196 -10.81 -24.07 12.24
CA PHE A 196 -9.86 -23.02 11.88
C PHE A 196 -9.13 -22.49 13.11
N SER A 197 -7.83 -22.21 12.96
CA SER A 197 -7.04 -21.61 14.04
C SER A 197 -7.44 -20.16 14.28
N GLY A 198 -7.51 -19.78 15.57
CA GLY A 198 -7.63 -18.41 16.03
C GLY A 198 -6.29 -17.68 16.17
N ASP A 199 -5.17 -18.38 15.96
CA ASP A 199 -3.85 -17.79 16.10
C ASP A 199 -3.58 -16.78 14.98
N LEU A 200 -3.21 -15.58 15.39
CA LEU A 200 -2.81 -14.54 14.47
C LEU A 200 -1.41 -14.84 13.93
N THR A 201 -1.18 -14.51 12.66
CA THR A 201 0.12 -14.63 12.00
C THR A 201 0.51 -13.28 11.42
N SER A 202 1.78 -13.12 11.03
CA SER A 202 2.23 -11.91 10.33
C SER A 202 1.46 -11.65 9.03
N LYS A 203 0.97 -12.70 8.36
CA LYS A 203 0.14 -12.58 7.15
C LYS A 203 -1.18 -11.87 7.45
N HIS A 204 -1.85 -12.25 8.54
CA HIS A 204 -3.09 -11.62 8.99
C HIS A 204 -2.85 -10.13 9.36
N VAL A 205 -1.75 -9.83 10.05
CA VAL A 205 -1.39 -8.45 10.41
C VAL A 205 -1.15 -7.60 9.16
N TYR A 206 -0.37 -8.09 8.18
CA TYR A 206 -0.13 -7.37 6.93
C TYR A 206 -1.39 -7.25 6.06
N ALA A 207 -2.28 -8.25 6.08
CA ALA A 207 -3.56 -8.18 5.40
C ALA A 207 -4.45 -7.08 6.00
N GLY A 208 -4.57 -7.04 7.32
CA GLY A 208 -5.29 -5.97 8.03
C GLY A 208 -4.69 -4.58 7.75
N PHE A 209 -3.37 -4.44 7.87
CA PHE A 209 -2.65 -3.21 7.54
C PHE A 209 -2.93 -2.76 6.10
N THR A 210 -2.76 -3.66 5.13
CA THR A 210 -2.92 -3.33 3.71
C THR A 210 -4.37 -2.96 3.39
N LEU A 211 -5.33 -3.77 3.84
CA LEU A 211 -6.74 -3.53 3.58
C LEU A 211 -7.20 -2.21 4.21
N LEU A 212 -6.85 -1.96 5.48
CA LEU A 212 -7.24 -0.72 6.15
C LEU A 212 -6.62 0.51 5.47
N ALA A 213 -5.33 0.47 5.12
CA ALA A 213 -4.67 1.58 4.43
C ALA A 213 -5.29 1.85 3.04
N LEU A 214 -5.61 0.81 2.27
CA LEU A 214 -6.28 0.95 0.97
C LEU A 214 -7.70 1.51 1.10
N LEU A 215 -8.45 1.07 2.11
CA LEU A 215 -9.79 1.60 2.37
C LEU A 215 -9.73 3.09 2.74
N GLN A 216 -8.81 3.47 3.62
CA GLN A 216 -8.60 4.87 4.01
C GLN A 216 -8.19 5.75 2.82
N ASP A 217 -7.34 5.25 1.93
CA ASP A 217 -6.99 5.95 0.68
C ASP A 217 -8.21 6.12 -0.24
N CYS A 218 -9.03 5.09 -0.41
CA CYS A 218 -10.25 5.19 -1.22
C CYS A 218 -11.26 6.15 -0.60
N ASP A 219 -11.48 6.10 0.72
CA ASP A 219 -12.39 6.99 1.43
C ASP A 219 -11.97 8.47 1.30
N ALA A 220 -10.66 8.75 1.44
CA ALA A 220 -10.10 10.10 1.23
C ALA A 220 -10.30 10.63 -0.20
N ARG A 221 -10.49 9.73 -1.17
CA ARG A 221 -10.74 10.06 -2.59
C ARG A 221 -12.22 9.94 -2.98
N GLN A 222 -13.10 9.58 -2.05
CA GLN A 222 -14.51 9.29 -2.31
C GLN A 222 -14.73 8.16 -3.33
N ASP A 223 -13.83 7.18 -3.35
CA ASP A 223 -13.78 6.06 -4.30
C ASP A 223 -14.13 4.72 -3.63
N ILE A 224 -14.25 3.65 -4.42
CA ILE A 224 -14.56 2.30 -3.96
C ILE A 224 -13.35 1.39 -4.24
N LEU A 225 -12.87 0.69 -3.20
CA LEU A 225 -11.84 -0.34 -3.38
C LEU A 225 -12.43 -1.53 -4.14
N MET A 226 -11.90 -1.80 -5.34
CA MET A 226 -12.24 -2.96 -6.16
C MET A 226 -11.02 -3.82 -6.44
N VAL A 227 -11.14 -5.14 -6.21
CA VAL A 227 -10.06 -6.10 -6.44
C VAL A 227 -10.59 -7.40 -7.05
N PRO A 228 -9.76 -8.26 -7.67
CA PRO A 228 -10.18 -9.58 -8.12
C PRO A 228 -10.75 -10.45 -6.98
N HIS A 229 -11.79 -11.25 -7.29
CA HIS A 229 -12.37 -12.20 -6.35
C HIS A 229 -11.58 -13.49 -6.24
N THR A 230 -10.98 -13.95 -7.35
CA THR A 230 -10.10 -15.13 -7.37
C THR A 230 -8.63 -14.72 -7.19
N GLY A 231 -7.75 -15.71 -7.01
CA GLY A 231 -6.32 -15.51 -6.81
C GLY A 231 -5.89 -15.63 -5.34
N GLU A 232 -4.58 -15.77 -5.15
CA GLU A 232 -3.97 -15.89 -3.84
C GLU A 232 -4.28 -14.66 -2.99
N TRP A 233 -4.60 -14.89 -1.71
CA TRP A 233 -4.92 -13.79 -0.79
C TRP A 233 -3.79 -12.76 -0.69
N GLU A 234 -2.54 -13.23 -0.73
CA GLU A 234 -1.34 -12.40 -0.62
C GLU A 234 -1.21 -11.42 -1.78
N GLU A 235 -1.61 -11.81 -3.00
CA GLU A 235 -1.45 -11.04 -4.23
C GLU A 235 -2.70 -10.22 -4.60
N ARG A 236 -3.85 -10.53 -3.97
CA ARG A 236 -5.16 -9.92 -4.27
C ARG A 236 -5.16 -8.39 -4.32
N PHE A 237 -4.34 -7.77 -3.48
CA PHE A 237 -4.27 -6.32 -3.34
C PHE A 237 -3.12 -5.69 -4.12
N ASP A 238 -2.27 -6.46 -4.80
CA ASP A 238 -1.03 -5.95 -5.40
C ASP A 238 -1.28 -4.88 -6.47
N ALA A 239 -2.34 -5.05 -7.28
CA ALA A 239 -2.73 -4.04 -8.27
C ALA A 239 -3.15 -2.72 -7.61
N ALA A 240 -3.97 -2.79 -6.55
CA ALA A 240 -4.42 -1.60 -5.81
C ALA A 240 -3.25 -0.94 -5.05
N VAL A 241 -2.36 -1.72 -4.46
CA VAL A 241 -1.13 -1.24 -3.82
C VAL A 241 -0.22 -0.55 -4.85
N SER A 242 -0.06 -1.13 -6.04
CA SER A 242 0.73 -0.54 -7.13
C SER A 242 0.15 0.82 -7.57
N GLU A 243 -1.17 0.90 -7.70
CA GLU A 243 -1.85 2.16 -8.03
C GLU A 243 -1.63 3.24 -6.97
N VAL A 244 -1.76 2.90 -5.68
CA VAL A 244 -1.47 3.83 -4.58
C VAL A 244 -0.01 4.28 -4.60
N ASN A 245 0.94 3.36 -4.74
CA ASN A 245 2.37 3.69 -4.82
C ASN A 245 2.65 4.64 -5.99
N ASN A 246 2.08 4.39 -7.18
CA ASN A 246 2.24 5.25 -8.34
C ASN A 246 1.66 6.65 -8.11
N ARG A 247 0.49 6.77 -7.47
CA ARG A 247 -0.08 8.06 -7.09
C ARG A 247 0.83 8.82 -6.12
N ARG A 248 1.26 8.16 -5.04
CA ARG A 248 2.12 8.77 -4.00
C ARG A 248 3.50 9.17 -4.54
N ARG A 249 4.01 8.45 -5.53
CA ARG A 249 5.26 8.81 -6.22
C ARG A 249 5.13 10.05 -7.11
N LEU A 250 3.94 10.39 -7.57
CA LEU A 250 3.71 11.51 -8.51
C LEU A 250 3.04 12.72 -7.85
N ALA A 251 2.46 12.56 -6.67
CA ALA A 251 1.77 13.63 -5.94
C ALA A 251 2.47 13.91 -4.60
N TYR A 252 2.92 15.16 -4.42
CA TYR A 252 3.60 15.62 -3.21
C TYR A 252 2.83 16.78 -2.56
N PRO A 253 1.65 16.54 -1.96
CA PRO A 253 0.85 17.62 -1.39
C PRO A 253 1.59 18.37 -0.26
N GLU A 254 2.60 17.77 0.34
CA GLU A 254 3.45 18.35 1.37
C GLU A 254 4.38 19.46 0.86
N VAL A 255 4.62 19.62 -0.46
CA VAL A 255 5.36 20.78 -1.00
C VAL A 255 4.67 22.11 -0.70
N TYR A 256 3.36 22.07 -0.44
CA TYR A 256 2.53 23.21 -0.09
C TYR A 256 2.46 23.46 1.42
N HIS A 257 3.19 22.68 2.23
CA HIS A 257 3.24 22.87 3.66
C HIS A 257 4.01 24.15 4.03
N MET A 258 3.41 24.96 4.89
CA MET A 258 4.03 26.14 5.48
C MET A 258 3.75 26.14 6.98
N CYS A 259 4.70 26.59 7.78
CA CYS A 259 4.52 26.84 9.21
C CYS A 259 5.62 27.81 9.67
N ASP A 260 5.52 28.31 10.88
CA ASP A 260 6.47 29.30 11.44
C ASP A 260 7.89 28.75 11.61
N LEU A 261 8.07 27.43 11.51
CA LEU A 261 9.38 26.78 11.54
C LEU A 261 9.97 26.55 10.13
N CYS A 262 9.13 26.52 9.10
CA CYS A 262 9.53 26.25 7.71
C CYS A 262 9.68 27.53 6.88
N VAL A 263 9.05 28.62 7.31
CA VAL A 263 9.04 29.89 6.59
C VAL A 263 9.40 31.03 7.55
N ARG A 264 10.40 31.82 7.17
CA ARG A 264 10.75 33.08 7.84
C ARG A 264 10.14 34.25 7.08
N TRP A 265 9.55 35.18 7.82
CA TRP A 265 8.94 36.40 7.29
C TRP A 265 9.75 37.62 7.71
N PHE A 266 10.07 38.49 6.77
CA PHE A 266 10.81 39.73 7.03
C PHE A 266 9.91 40.97 6.91
N PRO A 267 10.00 41.95 7.84
CA PRO A 267 9.28 43.22 7.72
C PRO A 267 9.82 44.15 6.61
N GLY A 268 8.94 44.79 5.83
CA GLY A 268 9.21 45.89 4.86
C GLY A 268 9.08 45.50 3.36
N TYR A 269 8.79 46.36 2.36
CA TYR A 269 8.24 47.73 2.22
C TYR A 269 7.10 47.64 1.17
N GLY A 270 5.83 47.75 1.58
CA GLY A 270 4.65 47.62 0.68
C GLY A 270 3.74 46.42 0.97
N ILE A 271 2.81 46.12 0.05
CA ILE A 271 1.91 44.96 0.11
C ILE A 271 2.70 43.71 -0.29
N GLY A 272 3.10 42.89 0.69
CA GLY A 272 3.82 41.61 0.48
C GLY A 272 5.24 41.63 1.04
N GLY A 273 5.40 41.27 2.32
CA GLY A 273 6.72 41.09 2.93
C GLY A 273 7.52 39.96 2.25
N LYS A 274 8.86 40.03 2.31
CA LYS A 274 9.76 38.99 1.81
C LYS A 274 9.65 37.74 2.69
N LYS A 275 9.50 36.56 2.08
CA LYS A 275 9.54 35.26 2.76
C LYS A 275 10.79 34.48 2.36
N THR A 276 11.27 33.62 3.24
CA THR A 276 12.31 32.61 2.95
C THR A 276 11.85 31.26 3.44
N SER A 277 12.01 30.23 2.62
CA SER A 277 11.65 28.84 2.90
C SER A 277 12.80 27.90 2.59
N VAL A 278 12.90 26.81 3.35
CA VAL A 278 14.02 25.86 3.27
C VAL A 278 13.48 24.43 3.18
N VAL A 279 14.18 23.59 2.43
CA VAL A 279 14.09 22.12 2.56
C VAL A 279 15.45 21.53 2.86
N VAL A 280 15.47 20.40 3.58
CA VAL A 280 16.67 19.62 3.85
C VAL A 280 16.58 18.28 3.12
N ILE A 281 17.67 17.88 2.48
CA ILE A 281 17.82 16.63 1.74
C ILE A 281 18.90 15.79 2.41
N ASP A 282 18.59 14.53 2.69
CA ASP A 282 19.55 13.57 3.25
C ASP A 282 19.13 12.13 2.90
N GLY A 283 20.06 11.19 3.01
CA GLY A 283 19.90 9.79 2.68
C GLY A 283 20.04 8.88 3.91
N VAL A 284 19.23 7.83 3.99
CA VAL A 284 19.41 6.75 4.99
C VAL A 284 19.66 5.42 4.31
N THR A 285 20.60 4.65 4.84
CA THR A 285 20.86 3.26 4.41
C THR A 285 19.71 2.35 4.86
N LEU A 286 18.61 2.43 4.13
CA LEU A 286 17.43 1.59 4.22
C LEU A 286 17.14 1.09 2.81
N GLY A 287 16.78 -0.19 2.68
CA GLY A 287 16.54 -0.72 1.35
C GLY A 287 15.92 -2.10 1.34
N HIS A 288 15.61 -2.57 0.14
CA HIS A 288 15.06 -3.90 -0.13
C HIS A 288 15.93 -4.65 -1.15
N PRO A 289 15.79 -5.99 -1.29
CA PRO A 289 16.47 -6.74 -2.34
C PRO A 289 16.14 -6.17 -3.72
N CYS A 290 17.16 -5.97 -4.56
CA CYS A 290 17.02 -5.44 -5.91
C CYS A 290 17.85 -6.26 -6.91
N CYS A 291 17.67 -5.96 -8.20
CA CYS A 291 18.47 -6.60 -9.24
C CYS A 291 19.95 -6.26 -9.05
N THR A 292 20.83 -7.26 -9.20
CA THR A 292 22.28 -7.08 -9.09
C THR A 292 22.85 -6.14 -10.16
N TYR A 293 22.20 -6.06 -11.33
CA TYR A 293 22.61 -5.15 -12.40
C TYR A 293 22.58 -3.70 -11.92
N TYR A 294 23.66 -2.97 -12.17
CA TYR A 294 23.85 -1.62 -11.64
C TYR A 294 22.70 -0.69 -12.05
N ASN A 295 22.13 0.03 -11.07
CA ASN A 295 21.00 0.95 -11.25
C ASN A 295 19.71 0.35 -11.88
N CYS A 296 19.57 -0.98 -11.96
CA CYS A 296 18.34 -1.58 -12.45
C CYS A 296 17.16 -1.37 -11.47
N LYS A 297 16.11 -0.71 -11.95
CA LYS A 297 14.89 -0.40 -11.17
C LYS A 297 13.80 -1.47 -11.30
N THR A 298 14.00 -2.47 -12.16
CA THR A 298 13.04 -3.56 -12.38
C THR A 298 12.97 -4.47 -11.14
N ALA A 299 11.77 -4.65 -10.61
CA ALA A 299 11.55 -5.47 -9.43
C ALA A 299 11.95 -6.94 -9.69
N LEU A 300 12.48 -7.58 -8.64
CA LEU A 300 12.77 -9.01 -8.67
C LEU A 300 11.45 -9.82 -8.68
N PRO A 301 11.37 -10.93 -9.44
CA PRO A 301 10.21 -11.83 -9.38
C PRO A 301 10.00 -12.42 -7.98
N LYS A 302 11.09 -12.70 -7.27
CA LYS A 302 11.10 -13.12 -5.86
C LYS A 302 12.25 -12.44 -5.15
N THR A 303 12.08 -12.14 -3.87
CA THR A 303 13.12 -11.49 -3.06
C THR A 303 14.38 -12.34 -2.90
N SER A 304 14.30 -13.66 -3.13
CA SER A 304 15.44 -14.57 -3.13
C SER A 304 16.26 -14.55 -4.43
N HIS A 305 15.74 -13.97 -5.52
CA HIS A 305 16.44 -13.89 -6.80
C HIS A 305 17.51 -12.80 -6.79
N ARG A 306 18.51 -12.92 -7.68
CA ARG A 306 19.56 -11.90 -7.90
C ARG A 306 19.26 -11.00 -9.10
N TRP A 307 18.59 -11.55 -10.10
CA TRP A 307 18.31 -10.85 -11.36
C TRP A 307 16.80 -10.65 -11.52
N CYS A 308 16.41 -9.52 -12.11
CA CYS A 308 15.06 -9.37 -12.65
C CYS A 308 14.89 -10.32 -13.85
N SER A 309 13.65 -10.48 -14.33
CA SER A 309 13.36 -11.40 -15.44
C SER A 309 14.18 -11.10 -16.70
N GLU A 310 14.45 -9.82 -16.97
CA GLU A 310 15.22 -9.37 -18.14
C GLU A 310 16.71 -9.68 -18.00
N HIS A 311 17.36 -9.18 -16.95
CA HIS A 311 18.79 -9.44 -16.72
C HIS A 311 19.09 -10.91 -16.38
N PHE A 312 18.10 -11.71 -16.01
CA PHE A 312 18.30 -13.15 -15.88
C PHE A 312 18.63 -13.80 -17.23
N LEU A 313 18.10 -13.28 -18.35
CA LEU A 313 18.37 -13.82 -19.68
C LEU A 313 19.81 -13.58 -20.13
N THR A 314 20.41 -12.47 -19.73
CA THR A 314 21.78 -12.10 -20.12
C THR A 314 22.82 -12.51 -19.07
N GLU A 315 22.55 -12.30 -17.78
CA GLU A 315 23.51 -12.49 -16.69
C GLU A 315 23.26 -13.77 -15.88
N GLY A 316 22.07 -14.36 -15.96
CA GLY A 316 21.67 -15.49 -15.10
C GLY A 316 22.47 -16.77 -15.34
N GLY A 317 23.05 -16.93 -16.53
CA GLY A 317 23.88 -18.07 -16.93
C GLY A 317 25.38 -17.90 -16.68
N LYS A 318 25.84 -16.71 -16.33
CA LYS A 318 27.26 -16.41 -16.16
C LYS A 318 27.76 -16.74 -14.75
N CYS A 319 29.08 -16.86 -14.63
CA CYS A 319 29.77 -16.91 -13.36
C CYS A 319 29.44 -15.67 -12.51
N VAL A 320 29.41 -15.86 -11.19
CA VAL A 320 29.04 -14.81 -10.22
C VAL A 320 30.16 -13.80 -9.92
N LEU A 321 31.36 -14.00 -10.45
CA LEU A 321 32.46 -13.06 -10.24
C LEU A 321 32.38 -11.92 -11.26
N ASP A 322 32.66 -10.71 -10.80
CA ASP A 322 32.37 -9.48 -11.56
C ASP A 322 33.14 -9.40 -12.91
N ASP A 323 34.31 -10.04 -13.00
CA ASP A 323 35.16 -10.05 -14.21
C ASP A 323 35.14 -11.38 -14.98
N CYS A 324 34.17 -12.28 -14.71
CA CYS A 324 34.11 -13.61 -15.31
C CYS A 324 32.87 -13.80 -16.19
N GLU A 325 33.09 -13.87 -17.51
CA GLU A 325 32.02 -14.08 -18.51
C GLU A 325 31.73 -15.56 -18.79
N GLU A 326 32.48 -16.48 -18.19
CA GLU A 326 32.31 -17.93 -18.39
C GLU A 326 30.95 -18.43 -17.84
N PRO A 327 30.33 -19.42 -18.48
CA PRO A 327 29.06 -19.96 -18.02
C PRO A 327 29.22 -20.68 -16.67
N LYS A 328 28.22 -20.52 -15.80
CA LYS A 328 28.19 -21.23 -14.53
C LYS A 328 27.93 -22.73 -14.73
N VAL A 329 28.50 -23.54 -13.85
CA VAL A 329 28.21 -24.98 -13.80
C VAL A 329 26.81 -25.21 -13.23
N ALA A 330 26.09 -26.21 -13.74
CA ALA A 330 24.77 -26.58 -13.24
C ALA A 330 24.81 -26.85 -11.72
N GLY A 331 23.92 -26.21 -10.95
CA GLY A 331 23.88 -26.31 -9.48
C GLY A 331 24.90 -25.43 -8.74
N MET A 332 25.81 -24.77 -9.47
CA MET A 332 26.73 -23.77 -8.95
C MET A 332 26.33 -22.36 -9.41
N ARG A 333 26.91 -21.36 -8.76
CA ARG A 333 26.89 -19.94 -9.16
C ARG A 333 28.17 -19.55 -9.89
N THR A 334 29.21 -20.37 -9.85
CA THR A 334 30.49 -20.14 -10.50
C THR A 334 30.70 -21.03 -11.73
N CYS A 335 31.64 -20.65 -12.59
CA CYS A 335 32.12 -21.48 -13.69
C CYS A 335 32.95 -22.67 -13.18
N SER A 336 33.51 -23.46 -14.10
CA SER A 336 34.33 -24.64 -13.79
C SER A 336 35.75 -24.31 -13.32
N ASP A 337 36.11 -23.03 -13.23
CA ASP A 337 37.37 -22.59 -12.65
C ASP A 337 37.46 -23.07 -11.17
N PRO A 338 38.50 -23.83 -10.79
CA PRO A 338 38.63 -24.37 -9.43
C PRO A 338 38.66 -23.29 -8.34
N THR A 339 39.29 -22.14 -8.60
CA THR A 339 39.37 -21.01 -7.66
C THR A 339 37.99 -20.40 -7.45
N HIS A 340 37.21 -20.23 -8.53
CA HIS A 340 35.85 -19.72 -8.41
C HIS A 340 34.95 -20.71 -7.65
N ALA A 341 35.01 -21.99 -8.00
CA ALA A 341 34.24 -23.04 -7.32
C ALA A 341 34.59 -23.13 -5.82
N GLU A 342 35.87 -23.02 -5.46
CA GLU A 342 36.32 -23.00 -4.07
C GLU A 342 35.76 -21.79 -3.30
N MET A 343 35.75 -20.61 -3.91
CA MET A 343 35.13 -19.42 -3.30
C MET A 343 33.64 -19.62 -3.01
N GLU A 344 32.90 -20.29 -3.89
CA GLU A 344 31.50 -20.61 -3.62
C GLU A 344 31.34 -21.61 -2.46
N VAL A 345 32.21 -22.63 -2.40
CA VAL A 345 32.21 -23.61 -1.29
C VAL A 345 32.48 -22.90 0.04
N LEU A 346 33.51 -22.05 0.10
CA LEU A 346 33.82 -21.25 1.29
C LEU A 346 32.66 -20.34 1.69
N TYR A 347 32.01 -19.69 0.71
CA TYR A 347 30.82 -18.86 0.96
C TYR A 347 29.68 -19.67 1.57
N ARG A 348 29.37 -20.86 1.03
CA ARG A 348 28.33 -21.76 1.57
C ARG A 348 28.66 -22.24 2.98
N LEU A 349 29.92 -22.60 3.24
CA LEU A 349 30.40 -23.03 4.56
C LEU A 349 30.28 -21.91 5.60
N ARG A 350 30.69 -20.68 5.27
CA ARG A 350 30.52 -19.50 6.14
C ARG A 350 29.04 -19.29 6.51
N GLY A 351 28.14 -19.45 5.53
CA GLY A 351 26.70 -19.39 5.75
C GLY A 351 26.22 -20.43 6.77
N GLN A 352 26.61 -21.69 6.60
CA GLN A 352 26.22 -22.80 7.50
C GLN A 352 26.80 -22.64 8.92
N ALA A 353 28.07 -22.26 9.04
CA ALA A 353 28.73 -22.05 10.33
C ALA A 353 28.02 -20.96 11.17
N ARG A 354 27.55 -19.88 10.54
CA ARG A 354 26.78 -18.82 11.21
C ARG A 354 25.47 -19.33 11.79
N PHE A 355 24.74 -20.20 11.07
CA PHE A 355 23.50 -20.80 11.57
C PHE A 355 23.77 -21.74 12.75
N LEU A 356 24.85 -22.52 12.70
CA LEU A 356 25.25 -23.39 13.81
C LEU A 356 25.64 -22.60 15.06
N LEU A 357 26.41 -21.51 14.90
CA LEU A 357 26.81 -20.63 16.01
C LEU A 357 25.60 -19.90 16.63
N GLN A 358 24.67 -19.41 15.82
CA GLN A 358 23.43 -18.80 16.30
C GLN A 358 22.51 -19.79 17.01
N LYS A 359 22.48 -21.04 16.56
CA LYS A 359 21.75 -22.12 17.22
C LYS A 359 22.36 -22.42 18.60
N GLN A 360 23.69 -22.57 18.68
CA GLN A 360 24.40 -22.78 19.94
C GLN A 360 24.18 -21.61 20.92
N LEU A 361 24.30 -20.35 20.47
CA LEU A 361 24.05 -19.19 21.33
C LEU A 361 22.63 -19.15 21.90
N ARG A 362 21.61 -19.57 21.12
CA ARG A 362 20.23 -19.67 21.61
C ARG A 362 20.05 -20.80 22.62
N GLU A 363 20.72 -21.93 22.41
CA GLU A 363 20.70 -23.07 23.32
C GLU A 363 21.44 -22.75 24.64
N THR A 364 22.56 -22.02 24.60
CA THR A 364 23.29 -21.60 25.82
C THR A 364 22.52 -20.53 26.60
N ARG A 365 21.89 -19.55 25.93
CA ARG A 365 21.07 -18.52 26.61
C ARG A 365 19.77 -19.07 27.20
N ALA A 366 19.25 -20.18 26.69
CA ALA A 366 18.11 -20.87 27.28
C ALA A 366 18.49 -21.66 28.55
N ALA A 367 19.78 -21.93 28.79
CA ALA A 367 20.26 -22.63 29.97
C ALA A 367 20.55 -21.70 31.17
N ASP A 368 20.82 -20.41 30.93
CA ASP A 368 21.15 -19.43 31.99
C ASP A 368 19.93 -18.58 32.41
N HIS A 369 19.10 -19.13 33.30
CA HIS A 369 18.02 -18.41 33.97
C HIS A 369 18.52 -17.66 35.23
N SER A 370 19.19 -16.50 35.12
CA SER A 370 19.29 -15.53 36.25
C SER A 370 19.81 -14.11 35.93
N ALA A 371 19.45 -13.49 34.81
CA ALA A 371 19.71 -12.05 34.63
C ALA A 371 18.53 -11.32 33.98
N SER A 372 17.88 -10.46 34.77
CA SER A 372 16.86 -9.50 34.31
C SER A 372 17.52 -8.38 33.52
N SER A 373 17.42 -8.45 32.19
CA SER A 373 17.43 -7.31 31.26
C SER A 373 16.90 -7.80 29.90
N PRO A 374 16.05 -7.03 29.20
CA PRO A 374 15.49 -7.47 27.92
C PRO A 374 16.61 -7.59 26.87
N PRO A 375 16.56 -8.58 25.96
CA PRO A 375 17.56 -8.68 24.92
C PRO A 375 17.35 -7.53 23.93
N THR A 376 18.29 -6.58 23.92
CA THR A 376 18.63 -5.91 22.67
C THR A 376 19.05 -7.00 21.70
N ASP A 377 18.31 -7.15 20.60
CA ASP A 377 18.78 -7.87 19.43
C ASP A 377 19.99 -7.10 18.88
N VAL A 378 21.15 -7.28 19.54
CA VAL A 378 22.44 -7.04 18.93
C VAL A 378 22.55 -8.11 17.85
N ALA A 379 21.99 -7.81 16.69
CA ALA A 379 22.47 -8.40 15.46
C ALA A 379 23.99 -8.18 15.51
N VAL A 380 24.76 -9.27 15.49
CA VAL A 380 26.19 -9.20 15.25
C VAL A 380 26.35 -8.47 13.91
N GLU A 381 26.62 -7.17 14.02
CA GLU A 381 26.98 -6.26 12.95
C GLU A 381 28.30 -6.74 12.36
N GLY A 382 28.37 -6.68 11.03
CA GLY A 382 29.43 -7.27 10.24
C GLY A 382 28.90 -7.62 8.86
N THR A 383 28.74 -6.60 8.03
CA THR A 383 28.84 -6.73 6.57
C THR A 383 30.27 -7.18 6.25
N PRO A 384 30.50 -8.20 5.40
CA PRO A 384 31.86 -8.63 5.04
C PRO A 384 32.64 -7.65 4.14
N ASP A 385 32.16 -6.43 3.92
CA ASP A 385 32.82 -5.50 2.99
C ASP A 385 33.85 -4.57 3.66
N ASP A 386 33.96 -4.56 4.99
CA ASP A 386 34.87 -3.65 5.72
C ASP A 386 36.15 -4.32 6.26
N LEU A 387 36.54 -5.48 5.72
CA LEU A 387 37.92 -5.93 5.83
C LEU A 387 38.63 -5.61 4.53
N GLU A 388 39.32 -4.47 4.49
CA GLU A 388 40.37 -4.19 3.50
C GLU A 388 41.37 -5.36 3.52
N ALA A 389 41.18 -6.29 2.59
CA ALA A 389 42.18 -7.27 2.18
C ALA A 389 42.49 -6.98 0.70
N ALA A 390 43.71 -6.54 0.47
CA ALA A 390 44.23 -6.30 -0.86
C ALA A 390 44.12 -7.56 -1.74
N SER A 391 43.66 -7.38 -2.99
CA SER A 391 43.78 -8.30 -4.13
C SER A 391 42.95 -9.61 -4.18
N GLU A 392 41.75 -9.66 -3.58
CA GLU A 392 40.79 -10.73 -3.92
C GLU A 392 39.80 -10.27 -5.03
N PRO A 393 39.45 -11.15 -6.00
CA PRO A 393 38.43 -10.84 -7.01
C PRO A 393 37.07 -10.60 -6.34
N LYS A 394 36.42 -9.47 -6.66
CA LYS A 394 35.11 -9.13 -6.11
C LYS A 394 34.06 -10.15 -6.57
N ALA A 395 33.37 -10.74 -5.61
CA ALA A 395 32.42 -11.81 -5.85
C ALA A 395 31.01 -11.42 -5.40
N GLY A 396 30.06 -11.36 -6.35
CA GLY A 396 28.67 -11.00 -6.09
C GLY A 396 27.81 -12.10 -5.47
N PHE A 397 28.34 -12.96 -4.57
CA PHE A 397 27.61 -14.12 -4.02
C PHE A 397 26.33 -13.75 -3.26
N GLY A 398 26.29 -12.54 -2.69
CA GLY A 398 25.14 -11.98 -1.99
C GLY A 398 24.00 -11.53 -2.92
N ARG A 399 22.86 -11.17 -2.30
CA ARG A 399 21.81 -10.43 -2.99
C ARG A 399 22.12 -8.94 -2.89
N ARG A 400 22.06 -8.22 -4.00
CA ARG A 400 22.16 -6.76 -4.00
C ARG A 400 20.92 -6.17 -3.33
N ARG A 401 21.10 -5.01 -2.71
CA ARG A 401 20.04 -4.22 -2.10
C ARG A 401 20.10 -2.82 -2.68
N THR A 402 18.97 -2.11 -2.61
CA THR A 402 18.96 -0.67 -2.90
C THR A 402 19.95 0.04 -1.96
N HIS A 403 20.56 1.10 -2.48
CA HIS A 403 21.66 1.81 -1.83
C HIS A 403 21.16 2.57 -0.60
N ASN A 404 20.22 3.50 -0.81
CA ASN A 404 19.64 4.32 0.23
C ASN A 404 18.22 4.78 -0.14
N GLU A 405 17.48 5.26 0.85
CA GLU A 405 16.30 6.10 0.65
C GLU A 405 16.71 7.55 0.81
N GLN A 406 16.50 8.35 -0.24
CA GLN A 406 16.67 9.81 -0.18
C GLN A 406 15.36 10.43 0.29
N ILE A 407 15.42 11.36 1.25
CA ILE A 407 14.24 12.10 1.73
C ILE A 407 14.41 13.61 1.57
N LEU A 408 13.30 14.29 1.31
CA LEU A 408 13.17 15.73 1.39
C LEU A 408 12.32 16.05 2.61
N VAL A 409 12.84 16.85 3.52
CA VAL A 409 12.22 17.13 4.82
C VAL A 409 12.18 18.63 5.07
N ALA A 410 11.02 19.14 5.43
CA ALA A 410 10.86 20.52 5.86
C ALA A 410 11.51 20.72 7.25
N PRO A 411 12.02 21.91 7.60
CA PRO A 411 12.68 22.18 8.90
C PRO A 411 11.86 21.80 10.15
N CYS A 412 10.53 21.76 10.04
CA CYS A 412 9.62 21.34 11.10
C CYS A 412 9.50 19.81 11.31
N GLY A 413 10.06 18.99 10.39
CA GLY A 413 10.01 17.54 10.41
C GLY A 413 8.94 16.89 9.53
N ILE A 414 8.20 17.68 8.73
CA ILE A 414 7.30 17.14 7.70
C ILE A 414 8.14 16.56 6.56
N ILE A 415 7.92 15.28 6.25
CA ILE A 415 8.57 14.61 5.12
C ILE A 415 7.78 14.97 3.86
N ILE A 416 8.42 15.65 2.92
CA ILE A 416 7.82 16.13 1.68
C ILE A 416 7.80 15.03 0.62
N ALA A 417 8.92 14.33 0.48
CA ALA A 417 9.08 13.29 -0.52
C ALA A 417 10.14 12.28 -0.08
N ARG A 418 10.07 11.08 -0.66
CA ARG A 418 11.15 10.09 -0.63
C ARG A 418 11.38 9.49 -2.01
N GLU A 419 12.57 8.97 -2.26
CA GLU A 419 12.90 8.16 -3.43
C GLU A 419 13.94 7.09 -3.08
N THR A 420 13.75 5.89 -3.62
CA THR A 420 14.70 4.79 -3.51
C THR A 420 15.83 4.92 -4.53
N PHE A 421 17.07 4.94 -4.07
CA PHE A 421 18.27 4.98 -4.91
C PHE A 421 18.90 3.58 -4.98
N PHE A 422 19.29 3.14 -6.18
CA PHE A 422 19.63 1.73 -6.41
C PHE A 422 21.13 1.43 -6.39
N GLY A 423 21.92 2.12 -7.21
CA GLY A 423 23.34 1.84 -7.39
C GLY A 423 24.27 2.75 -6.60
N ALA A 424 23.88 4.00 -6.37
CA ALA A 424 24.65 5.01 -5.65
C ALA A 424 23.77 6.22 -5.29
N GLU A 425 24.24 7.04 -4.35
CA GLU A 425 23.75 8.40 -4.11
C GLU A 425 24.34 9.38 -5.15
N GLY A 426 23.86 9.29 -6.38
CA GLY A 426 24.35 10.11 -7.48
C GLY A 426 23.74 11.51 -7.48
N VAL A 427 24.56 12.56 -7.63
CA VAL A 427 24.13 13.97 -7.73
C VAL A 427 23.04 14.17 -8.80
N GLY A 428 23.19 13.54 -9.97
CA GLY A 428 22.17 13.61 -11.03
C GLY A 428 20.80 13.08 -10.59
N ALA A 429 20.77 12.00 -9.81
CA ALA A 429 19.51 11.44 -9.29
C ALA A 429 18.87 12.36 -8.23
N VAL A 430 19.67 13.06 -7.44
CA VAL A 430 19.18 14.10 -6.51
C VAL A 430 18.58 15.28 -7.28
N ILE A 431 19.24 15.73 -8.36
CA ILE A 431 18.72 16.81 -9.24
C ILE A 431 17.37 16.40 -9.86
N GLU A 432 17.28 15.19 -10.42
CA GLU A 432 16.02 14.65 -10.97
C GLU A 432 14.91 14.59 -9.91
N LEU A 433 15.24 14.18 -8.69
CA LEU A 433 14.31 14.13 -7.57
C LEU A 433 13.78 15.54 -7.22
N ILE A 434 14.67 16.53 -7.07
CA ILE A 434 14.30 17.92 -6.77
C ILE A 434 13.36 18.46 -7.85
N LYS A 435 13.74 18.35 -9.13
CA LYS A 435 12.94 18.83 -10.25
C LYS A 435 11.57 18.16 -10.33
N ARG A 436 11.48 16.87 -10.01
CA ARG A 436 10.21 16.12 -10.04
C ARG A 436 9.28 16.53 -8.88
N VAL A 437 9.85 16.77 -7.69
CA VAL A 437 9.10 17.18 -6.50
C VAL A 437 8.59 18.61 -6.65
N TYR A 438 9.46 19.54 -7.04
CA TYR A 438 9.17 20.97 -7.18
C TYR A 438 8.93 21.40 -8.62
N ARG A 439 8.22 20.56 -9.39
CA ARG A 439 7.90 20.83 -10.80
C ARG A 439 6.88 21.96 -10.98
N GLU A 440 6.03 22.19 -9.98
CA GLU A 440 4.97 23.20 -10.05
C GLU A 440 5.55 24.58 -9.72
N SER A 441 5.23 25.58 -10.53
CA SER A 441 5.75 26.94 -10.34
C SER A 441 5.39 27.48 -8.96
N GLY A 442 6.38 28.11 -8.30
CA GLY A 442 6.22 28.68 -6.95
C GLY A 442 6.31 27.67 -5.80
N THR A 443 6.59 26.39 -6.07
CA THR A 443 6.79 25.38 -5.01
C THR A 443 8.25 25.16 -4.61
N MET A 444 9.20 25.55 -5.48
CA MET A 444 10.63 25.46 -5.18
C MET A 444 10.96 26.30 -3.93
N PRO A 445 11.70 25.76 -2.95
CA PRO A 445 12.12 26.52 -1.78
C PRO A 445 13.21 27.53 -2.15
N ASP A 446 13.35 28.57 -1.33
CA ASP A 446 14.39 29.59 -1.52
C ASP A 446 15.79 29.02 -1.21
N HIS A 447 15.87 28.00 -0.34
CA HIS A 447 17.11 27.28 -0.04
C HIS A 447 16.90 25.77 0.05
N ILE A 448 17.90 25.03 -0.43
CA ILE A 448 18.01 23.57 -0.29
C ILE A 448 19.27 23.26 0.50
N PHE A 449 19.13 22.56 1.63
CA PHE A 449 20.24 22.05 2.43
C PHE A 449 20.55 20.62 2.03
N PHE A 450 21.80 20.35 1.66
CA PHE A 450 22.26 19.01 1.28
C PHE A 450 23.77 18.88 1.49
N ASP A 451 24.22 17.78 2.09
CA ASP A 451 25.62 17.58 2.46
C ASP A 451 26.60 17.68 1.28
N ASN A 452 26.15 17.27 0.09
CA ASN A 452 26.92 17.31 -1.15
C ASN A 452 26.45 18.42 -2.10
N ASN A 453 25.97 19.54 -1.57
CA ASN A 453 25.55 20.68 -2.38
C ASN A 453 26.68 21.29 -3.19
N CYS A 454 27.95 21.16 -2.79
CA CYS A 454 29.06 21.63 -3.61
C CYS A 454 29.12 20.92 -4.98
N SER A 455 28.86 19.61 -5.03
CA SER A 455 28.81 18.87 -6.29
C SER A 455 27.51 19.14 -7.04
N LEU A 456 26.40 19.30 -6.32
CA LEU A 456 25.09 19.64 -6.91
C LEU A 456 25.15 21.01 -7.59
N ALA A 457 25.61 22.05 -6.88
CA ALA A 457 25.75 23.41 -7.37
C ALA A 457 26.65 23.50 -8.62
N LYS A 458 27.77 22.76 -8.65
CA LYS A 458 28.61 22.63 -9.87
C LYS A 458 27.85 22.01 -11.04
N SER A 459 27.01 21.00 -10.76
CA SER A 459 26.29 20.24 -11.79
C SER A 459 25.09 21.00 -12.39
N VAL A 460 24.52 21.95 -11.65
CA VAL A 460 23.34 22.72 -12.07
C VAL A 460 23.67 24.15 -12.52
N GLN A 461 24.95 24.49 -12.71
CA GLN A 461 25.32 25.81 -13.24
C GLN A 461 24.67 26.06 -14.61
N GLY A 462 23.88 27.13 -14.71
CA GLY A 462 23.13 27.47 -15.92
C GLY A 462 21.81 26.71 -16.10
N ASP A 463 21.37 25.97 -15.09
CA ASP A 463 20.06 25.33 -15.06
C ASP A 463 19.01 26.27 -14.46
N ALA A 464 18.12 26.80 -15.31
CA ALA A 464 17.13 27.79 -14.93
C ALA A 464 16.20 27.38 -13.76
N ALA A 465 16.10 26.08 -13.45
CA ALA A 465 15.35 25.60 -12.31
C ALA A 465 15.98 25.97 -10.95
N PHE A 466 17.28 26.31 -10.94
CA PHE A 466 18.07 26.56 -9.72
C PHE A 466 18.61 28.00 -9.63
N ASP A 467 18.34 28.86 -10.62
CA ASP A 467 18.89 30.23 -10.68
C ASP A 467 18.57 31.06 -9.42
N ASP A 468 17.38 30.88 -8.85
CA ASP A 468 16.88 31.60 -7.68
C ASP A 468 16.91 30.76 -6.38
N VAL A 469 17.70 29.67 -6.34
CA VAL A 469 17.74 28.74 -5.20
C VAL A 469 19.12 28.76 -4.53
N GLY A 470 19.15 29.07 -3.24
CA GLY A 470 20.35 28.93 -2.42
C GLY A 470 20.70 27.47 -2.16
N LEU A 471 21.87 27.03 -2.63
CA LEU A 471 22.36 25.65 -2.48
C LEU A 471 23.44 25.57 -1.41
N THR A 472 23.04 25.52 -0.14
CA THR A 472 23.97 25.53 0.99
C THR A 472 24.25 24.12 1.51
N VAL A 473 25.50 23.86 1.87
CA VAL A 473 25.83 22.63 2.61
C VAL A 473 25.18 22.70 3.99
N ASP A 474 24.72 21.56 4.50
CA ASP A 474 24.24 21.46 5.88
C ASP A 474 25.28 22.02 6.86
N VAL A 475 24.82 22.78 7.85
CA VAL A 475 25.67 23.52 8.80
C VAL A 475 26.65 22.60 9.53
N PHE A 476 26.20 21.41 9.95
CA PHE A 476 27.04 20.45 10.66
C PHE A 476 28.09 19.86 9.72
N HIS A 477 27.69 19.43 8.53
CA HIS A 477 28.63 18.90 7.53
C HIS A 477 29.66 19.93 7.08
N PHE A 478 29.26 21.19 6.88
CA PHE A 478 30.16 22.26 6.49
C PHE A 478 31.28 22.49 7.52
N GLY A 479 30.93 22.50 8.81
CA GLY A 479 31.89 22.71 9.90
C GLY A 479 32.81 21.51 10.18
N CYS A 480 32.33 20.29 9.97
CA CYS A 480 33.02 19.08 10.42
C CYS A 480 33.69 18.25 9.30
N LYS A 481 33.18 18.29 8.07
CA LYS A 481 33.61 17.36 7.01
C LYS A 481 34.06 18.00 5.70
N HIS A 482 33.84 19.30 5.51
CA HIS A 482 34.33 20.00 4.32
C HIS A 482 35.68 20.64 4.55
N SER A 483 36.56 20.53 3.55
CA SER A 483 37.87 21.18 3.63
C SER A 483 37.71 22.69 3.57
N LYS A 484 38.41 23.40 4.47
CA LYS A 484 38.57 24.86 4.40
C LYS A 484 39.26 25.32 3.10
N THR A 485 39.86 24.39 2.36
CA THR A 485 40.53 24.64 1.08
C THR A 485 39.61 24.46 -0.14
N ASP A 486 38.39 23.95 0.02
CA ASP A 486 37.41 23.90 -1.09
C ASP A 486 36.78 25.29 -1.26
N THR A 487 37.46 26.15 -2.02
CA THR A 487 37.04 27.55 -2.25
C THR A 487 35.66 27.65 -2.87
N PHE A 488 35.32 26.72 -3.79
CA PHE A 488 34.00 26.72 -4.41
C PHE A 488 32.90 26.52 -3.37
N CYS A 489 33.07 25.54 -2.47
CA CYS A 489 32.10 25.28 -1.41
C CYS A 489 31.98 26.48 -0.46
N GLN A 490 33.09 27.12 -0.09
CA GLN A 490 33.09 28.30 0.79
C GLN A 490 32.40 29.51 0.16
N GLU A 491 32.55 29.72 -1.15
CA GLU A 491 32.00 30.87 -1.87
C GLU A 491 30.53 30.69 -2.26
N ASN A 492 30.12 29.47 -2.61
CA ASN A 492 28.80 29.22 -3.22
C ASN A 492 27.83 28.49 -2.31
N CYS A 493 28.32 27.71 -1.33
CA CYS A 493 27.50 26.81 -0.54
C CYS A 493 27.58 27.06 0.98
N ASN A 494 28.19 28.16 1.42
CA ASN A 494 28.32 28.49 2.82
C ASN A 494 27.00 29.08 3.38
N PRO A 495 26.30 28.40 4.30
CA PRO A 495 25.04 28.92 4.85
C PRO A 495 25.21 30.24 5.61
N ALA A 496 26.41 30.54 6.12
CA ALA A 496 26.68 31.79 6.84
C ALA A 496 26.72 33.03 5.92
N ALA A 497 26.78 32.83 4.59
CA ALA A 497 26.75 33.91 3.61
C ALA A 497 25.34 34.49 3.40
N TYR A 498 24.30 33.85 3.95
CA TYR A 498 22.90 34.20 3.73
C TYR A 498 22.28 34.73 5.03
N GLU A 499 22.09 36.05 5.11
CA GLU A 499 21.54 36.72 6.29
C GLU A 499 20.17 36.16 6.70
N GLU A 500 19.36 35.74 5.72
CA GLU A 500 18.04 35.19 5.97
C GLU A 500 18.04 33.83 6.69
N LEU A 501 19.15 33.09 6.66
CA LEU A 501 19.31 31.79 7.34
C LEU A 501 19.80 31.95 8.79
N LEU A 502 20.44 33.07 9.11
CA LEU A 502 21.02 33.33 10.43
C LEU A 502 19.92 33.48 11.49
N GLY A 503 20.16 32.95 12.68
CA GLY A 503 19.21 33.01 13.78
C GLY A 503 19.11 34.38 14.44
N GLU A 504 18.19 34.49 15.40
CA GLU A 504 17.98 35.70 16.20
C GLU A 504 18.26 35.43 17.68
N GLY A 505 18.75 36.45 18.40
CA GLY A 505 19.08 36.35 19.82
C GLY A 505 20.20 35.33 20.08
N ASN A 506 19.90 34.31 20.90
CA ASN A 506 20.88 33.28 21.28
C ASN A 506 20.95 32.09 20.32
N LYS A 507 20.21 32.11 19.20
CA LYS A 507 20.24 31.04 18.19
C LYS A 507 21.15 31.43 17.04
N ALA A 508 22.08 30.55 16.68
CA ALA A 508 22.96 30.76 15.53
C ALA A 508 22.22 30.66 14.18
N TRP A 509 21.18 29.82 14.10
CA TRP A 509 20.44 29.54 12.86
C TRP A 509 18.93 29.62 13.10
N TYR A 510 18.20 30.08 12.08
CA TYR A 510 16.74 30.13 12.12
C TYR A 510 16.13 28.76 11.84
N PHE A 511 16.58 28.10 10.77
CA PHE A 511 16.07 26.79 10.33
C PHE A 511 16.87 25.64 10.95
N ASN A 512 16.17 24.54 11.26
CA ASN A 512 16.81 23.32 11.74
C ASN A 512 17.34 22.49 10.56
N SER A 513 18.64 22.61 10.27
CA SER A 513 19.29 21.83 9.21
C SER A 513 19.47 20.34 9.57
N SER A 514 19.59 20.01 10.86
CA SER A 514 19.73 18.62 11.36
C SER A 514 18.45 17.77 11.30
N ILE A 515 17.33 18.33 10.83
CA ILE A 515 16.02 17.64 10.88
C ILE A 515 16.00 16.37 10.02
N ALA A 516 16.75 16.35 8.92
CA ALA A 516 16.82 15.21 8.02
C ALA A 516 17.55 14.04 8.69
N GLU A 517 18.67 14.29 9.37
CA GLU A 517 19.38 13.27 10.19
C GLU A 517 18.48 12.67 11.27
N GLN A 518 17.74 13.51 12.01
CA GLN A 518 16.78 13.03 13.03
C GLN A 518 15.66 12.19 12.41
N THR A 519 15.22 12.56 11.21
CA THR A 519 14.20 11.83 10.46
C THR A 519 14.75 10.50 9.93
N ASN A 520 15.99 10.49 9.46
CA ASN A 520 16.73 9.30 9.07
C ASN A 520 16.92 8.34 10.25
N GLY A 521 17.16 8.84 11.46
CA GLY A 521 17.19 8.02 12.68
C GLY A 521 15.85 7.33 12.99
N TRP A 522 14.72 7.93 12.65
CA TRP A 522 13.41 7.28 12.74
C TRP A 522 13.16 6.30 11.59
N LEU A 523 13.53 6.67 10.36
CA LEU A 523 13.32 5.86 9.17
C LEU A 523 14.20 4.59 9.17
N GLY A 524 15.45 4.72 9.59
CA GLY A 524 16.42 3.62 9.68
C GLY A 524 15.99 2.49 10.62
N LYS A 525 15.18 2.78 11.64
CA LYS A 525 14.65 1.76 12.56
C LYS A 525 13.68 0.78 11.89
N PHE A 526 13.15 1.09 10.70
CA PHE A 526 12.36 0.14 9.90
C PHE A 526 13.22 -0.91 9.16
N GLN A 527 14.56 -0.85 9.23
CA GLN A 527 15.46 -1.74 8.49
C GLN A 527 15.12 -3.21 8.70
N ALA A 528 14.87 -3.65 9.94
CA ALA A 528 14.53 -5.05 10.22
C ALA A 528 13.19 -5.48 9.62
N ILE A 529 12.20 -4.59 9.60
CA ILE A 529 10.86 -4.85 9.04
C ILE A 529 10.94 -4.94 7.51
N CYS A 530 11.65 -3.99 6.90
CA CYS A 530 11.73 -3.82 5.45
C CYS A 530 12.71 -4.78 4.78
N ARG A 531 13.59 -5.44 5.55
CA ARG A 531 14.76 -6.16 5.06
C ARG A 531 14.45 -7.17 3.94
N GLU A 532 13.35 -7.89 4.03
CA GLU A 532 13.00 -8.95 3.07
C GLU A 532 11.70 -8.66 2.31
N MET A 533 11.24 -7.40 2.32
CA MET A 533 10.06 -7.00 1.57
C MET A 533 10.35 -6.97 0.05
N THR A 534 9.31 -7.25 -0.74
CA THR A 534 9.31 -6.93 -2.17
C THR A 534 9.31 -5.42 -2.36
N ALA A 535 9.77 -4.93 -3.52
CA ALA A 535 9.75 -3.51 -3.85
C ALA A 535 8.34 -2.90 -3.71
N LEU A 536 7.30 -3.65 -4.10
CA LEU A 536 5.90 -3.23 -4.00
C LEU A 536 5.47 -2.98 -2.55
N ARG A 537 5.75 -3.94 -1.66
CA ARG A 537 5.37 -3.87 -0.24
C ARG A 537 6.25 -2.91 0.54
N PHE A 538 7.54 -2.85 0.21
CA PHE A 538 8.48 -1.88 0.78
C PHE A 538 8.00 -0.45 0.58
N ASN A 539 7.68 -0.09 -0.67
CA ASN A 539 7.22 1.27 -0.99
C ASN A 539 5.91 1.60 -0.27
N PHE A 540 4.94 0.69 -0.35
CA PHE A 540 3.64 0.90 0.27
C PHE A 540 3.74 1.06 1.80
N PHE A 541 4.56 0.22 2.44
CA PHE A 541 4.77 0.26 3.88
C PHE A 541 5.43 1.57 4.32
N LEU A 542 6.54 1.98 3.69
CA LEU A 542 7.23 3.21 4.07
C LEU A 542 6.39 4.45 3.81
N ASP A 543 5.70 4.53 2.67
CA ASP A 543 4.82 5.67 2.38
C ASP A 543 3.68 5.79 3.39
N GLU A 544 3.11 4.66 3.82
CA GLU A 544 2.06 4.66 4.84
C GLU A 544 2.60 5.07 6.22
N MET A 545 3.81 4.64 6.58
CA MET A 545 4.47 5.08 7.82
C MET A 545 4.77 6.58 7.80
N ILE A 546 5.23 7.10 6.66
CA ILE A 546 5.49 8.53 6.46
C ILE A 546 4.21 9.34 6.53
N LEU A 547 3.14 8.90 5.86
CA LEU A 547 1.83 9.57 5.92
C LEU A 547 1.35 9.73 7.35
N ARG A 548 1.43 8.66 8.15
CA ARG A 548 1.03 8.65 9.56
C ARG A 548 1.94 9.50 10.44
N ARG A 549 3.26 9.43 10.22
CA ARG A 549 4.22 10.32 10.90
C ARG A 549 3.91 11.77 10.62
N ASN A 550 3.64 12.14 9.36
CA ASN A 550 3.30 13.50 8.99
C ASN A 550 2.01 13.97 9.67
N GLN A 551 1.00 13.11 9.82
CA GLN A 551 -0.20 13.41 10.60
C GLN A 551 0.13 13.71 12.08
N GLU A 552 0.96 12.89 12.73
CA GLU A 552 1.40 13.18 14.10
C GLU A 552 2.24 14.47 14.20
N THR A 553 3.13 14.71 13.22
CA THR A 553 3.95 15.92 13.17
C THR A 553 3.07 17.15 13.03
N LEU A 554 2.06 17.13 12.15
CA LEU A 554 1.09 18.23 12.02
C LEU A 554 0.37 18.49 13.34
N ALA A 555 -0.17 17.47 13.99
CA ALA A 555 -0.83 17.63 15.30
C ALA A 555 0.11 18.20 16.37
N LYS A 556 1.38 17.79 16.37
CA LYS A 556 2.42 18.34 17.27
C LYS A 556 2.73 19.81 16.96
N LEU A 557 2.73 20.21 15.70
CA LEU A 557 2.95 21.60 15.29
C LEU A 557 1.78 22.50 15.67
N GLU A 558 0.54 22.03 15.47
CA GLU A 558 -0.68 22.71 15.91
C GLU A 558 -0.67 22.92 17.43
N ALA A 559 -0.38 21.87 18.20
CA ALA A 559 -0.31 21.95 19.65
C ALA A 559 0.79 22.90 20.17
N LYS A 560 1.85 23.11 19.39
CA LYS A 560 2.94 24.07 19.69
C LYS A 560 2.64 25.50 19.23
N GLY A 561 1.51 25.73 18.55
CA GLY A 561 1.17 27.03 17.99
C GLY A 561 2.08 27.46 16.83
N ALA A 562 2.67 26.51 16.09
CA ALA A 562 3.56 26.81 14.95
C ALA A 562 2.79 27.13 13.65
N ASN A 563 1.47 27.28 13.73
CA ASN A 563 0.57 27.66 12.63
C ASN A 563 0.78 26.87 11.33
N PRO A 564 0.73 25.51 11.35
CA PRO A 564 0.88 24.73 10.14
C PRO A 564 -0.31 24.94 9.19
N MET A 565 -0.01 25.22 7.93
CA MET A 565 -0.97 25.36 6.85
C MET A 565 -0.55 24.47 5.68
N ASN A 566 -1.53 24.02 4.90
CA ASN A 566 -1.28 23.37 3.63
C ASN A 566 -2.33 23.84 2.63
N ILE A 567 -1.91 24.72 1.72
CA ILE A 567 -2.83 25.37 0.76
C ILE A 567 -3.47 24.38 -0.21
N TYR A 568 -2.91 23.19 -0.41
CA TYR A 568 -3.51 22.12 -1.21
C TYR A 568 -4.71 21.46 -0.50
N ARG A 569 -4.71 21.39 0.83
CA ARG A 569 -5.78 20.75 1.62
C ARG A 569 -7.02 21.63 1.81
N HIS A 570 -6.91 22.94 1.59
CA HIS A 570 -8.04 23.88 1.68
C HIS A 570 -8.87 24.00 0.39
N VAL A 571 -8.52 23.27 -0.67
CA VAL A 571 -9.15 23.33 -2.00
C VAL A 571 -9.94 22.05 -2.33
N ARG A 572 -10.17 21.17 -1.36
CA ARG A 572 -11.03 19.97 -1.53
C ARG A 572 -12.26 20.00 -0.64
#